data_AF-A0A957U6I9-F1
#
_entry.id   AF-A0A957U6I9-F1
#
_cell.length_a   1.000
_cell.length_b   1.000
_cell.length_c   1.000
_cell.angle_alpha   90.00
_cell.angle_beta   90.00
_cell.angle_gamma   90.00
#
_symmetry.space_group_name_H-M   'P 1'
#
loop_
_entity.id
_entity.type
_entity.pdbx_description
1 polymer ?
#
loop_
_entity_poly.entity_id
_entity_poly.type
_entity_poly.pdbx_seq_one_letter_code
_entity_poly.pdbx_strand_id
1 'polypeptide(L)'
;ILGATGNKKDGPLTADAVRNLEPGILAWLRGEPLHEIERQLGGDPAEKANCPRARELVSQLVPLSLSFAAGLAARTASEIPTVADGTATPVSVIGCLAAGVRRGFDTPSKLAFSDIKRGFLSRVQTHQAYSATIEREPEISNMEEYPAVVDRMRMYLLLVDD
;
A
#
# COMPACT_ATOMS: atom_id res chain seq x y z
N ILE A 1 15.44 -7.73 3.98
CA ILE A 1 14.70 -7.82 5.26
C ILE A 1 15.56 -7.30 6.39
N LEU A 2 16.72 -7.92 6.65
CA LEU A 2 17.63 -7.55 7.75
C LEU A 2 18.00 -6.06 7.79
N GLY A 3 18.35 -5.45 6.65
CA GLY A 3 18.68 -4.02 6.60
C GLY A 3 17.52 -3.09 7.03
N ALA A 4 16.28 -3.46 6.70
CA ALA A 4 15.09 -2.68 7.08
C ALA A 4 14.70 -2.87 8.56
N THR A 5 15.21 -3.91 9.22
CA THR A 5 15.01 -4.14 10.66
C THR A 5 16.24 -3.81 11.51
N GLY A 6 17.21 -3.11 10.94
CA GLY A 6 18.43 -2.68 11.64
C GLY A 6 19.44 -3.80 11.92
N ASN A 7 19.22 -4.99 11.36
CA ASN A 7 20.10 -6.15 11.50
C ASN A 7 21.22 -6.11 10.45
N LYS A 8 22.35 -6.78 10.75
CA LYS A 8 23.43 -6.96 9.78
C LYS A 8 22.94 -7.77 8.57
N LYS A 9 23.30 -7.35 7.35
CA LYS A 9 22.76 -7.93 6.10
C LYS A 9 23.23 -9.37 5.83
N ASP A 10 24.34 -9.78 6.43
CA ASP A 10 24.95 -11.12 6.38
C ASP A 10 24.52 -12.02 7.55
N GLY A 11 23.67 -11.53 8.45
CA GLY A 11 23.15 -12.29 9.57
C GLY A 11 22.10 -13.34 9.16
N PRO A 12 21.74 -14.26 10.07
CA PRO A 12 20.66 -15.19 9.83
C PRO A 12 19.31 -14.47 9.72
N LEU A 13 18.47 -14.89 8.78
CA LEU A 13 17.08 -14.45 8.72
C LEU A 13 16.27 -15.12 9.84
N THR A 14 15.75 -14.34 10.77
CA THR A 14 14.92 -14.84 11.89
C THR A 14 13.45 -14.48 11.70
N ALA A 15 12.56 -15.24 12.35
CA ALA A 15 11.13 -14.94 12.35
C ALA A 15 10.83 -13.55 12.96
N ASP A 16 11.58 -13.14 13.99
CA ASP A 16 11.49 -11.80 14.57
C ASP A 16 11.87 -10.71 13.56
N ALA A 17 12.93 -10.93 12.77
CA ALA A 17 13.33 -9.98 11.74
C ALA A 17 12.27 -9.83 10.64
N VAL A 18 11.42 -10.83 10.42
CA VAL A 18 10.27 -10.71 9.52
C VAL A 18 9.12 -9.97 10.20
N ARG A 19 8.75 -10.35 11.43
CA ARG A 19 7.68 -9.69 12.22
C ARG A 19 7.94 -8.20 12.40
N ASN A 20 9.19 -7.81 12.67
CA ASN A 20 9.57 -6.42 12.88
C ASN A 20 9.43 -5.52 11.63
N LEU A 21 9.14 -6.09 10.45
CA LEU A 21 8.79 -5.29 9.26
C LEU A 21 7.36 -4.78 9.27
N GLU A 22 6.45 -5.49 9.96
CA GLU A 22 5.01 -5.24 9.88
C GLU A 22 4.64 -3.79 10.16
N PRO A 23 5.12 -3.13 11.24
CA PRO A 23 4.79 -1.72 11.50
C PRO A 23 5.20 -0.80 10.35
N GLY A 24 6.41 -0.98 9.81
CA GLY A 24 6.90 -0.19 8.68
C GLY A 24 6.11 -0.44 7.38
N ILE A 25 5.67 -1.68 7.13
CA ILE A 25 4.82 -2.01 5.98
C ILE A 25 3.46 -1.33 6.11
N LEU A 26 2.84 -1.39 7.29
CA LEU A 26 1.56 -0.73 7.53
C LEU A 26 1.68 0.80 7.40
N ALA A 27 2.74 1.40 7.94
CA ALA A 27 3.04 2.82 7.76
C ALA A 27 3.24 3.19 6.28
N TRP A 28 3.91 2.32 5.51
CA TRP A 28 4.04 2.50 4.06
C TRP A 28 2.68 2.50 3.34
N LEU A 29 1.82 1.55 3.66
CA LEU A 29 0.48 1.42 3.04
C LEU A 29 -0.47 2.57 3.42
N ARG A 30 -0.32 3.12 4.63
CA ARG A 30 -1.12 4.25 5.16
C ARG A 30 -0.62 5.63 4.70
N GLY A 31 0.45 5.68 3.92
CA GLY A 31 0.97 6.95 3.41
C GLY A 31 1.86 7.72 4.39
N GLU A 32 2.36 7.10 5.46
CA GLU A 32 3.20 7.78 6.47
C GLU A 32 4.56 8.20 5.90
N PRO A 33 5.09 9.39 6.23
CA PRO A 33 6.40 9.86 5.74
C PRO A 33 7.56 8.97 6.19
N LEU A 34 8.71 9.04 5.49
CA LEU A 34 9.86 8.14 5.74
C LEU A 34 10.39 8.21 7.18
N HIS A 35 10.37 9.38 7.82
CA HIS A 35 10.80 9.52 9.21
C HIS A 35 9.89 8.74 10.16
N GLU A 36 8.61 8.62 9.84
CA GLU A 36 7.65 7.88 10.67
C GLU A 36 7.79 6.38 10.45
N ILE A 37 8.00 5.96 9.20
CA ILE A 37 8.36 4.57 8.88
C ILE A 37 9.65 4.16 9.61
N GLU A 38 10.67 5.04 9.65
CA GLU A 38 11.92 4.77 10.36
C GLU A 38 11.70 4.55 11.86
N ARG A 39 10.91 5.42 12.51
CA ARG A 39 10.53 5.26 13.92
C ARG A 39 9.82 3.94 14.18
N GLN A 40 8.85 3.59 13.34
CA GLN A 40 8.09 2.34 13.49
C GLN A 40 8.94 1.09 13.25
N LEU A 41 10.01 1.19 12.47
CA LEU A 41 11.02 0.13 12.29
C LEU A 41 12.06 0.12 13.42
N GLY A 42 11.92 0.95 14.46
CA GLY A 42 12.83 1.04 15.61
C GLY A 42 14.13 1.80 15.31
N GLY A 43 14.15 2.64 14.27
CA GLY A 43 15.22 3.59 14.00
C GLY A 43 14.96 4.95 14.64
N ASP A 44 15.99 5.81 14.63
CA ASP A 44 15.89 7.19 15.11
C ASP A 44 16.17 8.18 13.96
N PRO A 45 15.13 8.88 13.45
CA PRO A 45 15.30 9.91 12.43
C PRO A 45 16.12 11.13 12.89
N ALA A 46 16.17 11.41 14.19
CA ALA A 46 16.93 12.54 14.73
C ALA A 46 18.44 12.26 14.67
N GLU A 47 18.85 11.02 14.95
CA GLU A 47 20.25 10.59 14.79
C GLU A 47 20.62 10.35 13.32
N LYS A 48 19.71 9.78 12.53
CA LYS A 48 19.94 9.40 11.13
C LYS A 48 18.87 9.99 10.23
N ALA A 49 19.04 11.26 9.89
CA ALA A 49 18.12 12.01 9.03
C ALA A 49 17.84 11.35 7.66
N ASN A 50 18.73 10.50 7.17
CA ASN A 50 18.52 9.78 5.91
C ASN A 50 17.53 8.61 6.00
N CYS A 51 17.05 8.22 7.19
CA CYS A 51 16.06 7.16 7.41
C CYS A 51 16.42 5.84 6.71
N PRO A 52 17.55 5.20 7.09
CA PRO A 52 18.12 4.08 6.36
C PRO A 52 17.22 2.83 6.35
N ARG A 53 16.51 2.56 7.45
CA ARG A 53 15.61 1.39 7.54
C ARG A 53 14.39 1.59 6.66
N ALA A 54 13.79 2.78 6.74
CA ALA A 54 12.66 3.15 5.89
C ALA A 54 13.05 3.11 4.40
N ARG A 55 14.23 3.63 4.03
CA ARG A 55 14.72 3.58 2.64
C ARG A 55 14.91 2.15 2.15
N GLU A 56 15.57 1.30 2.94
CA GLU A 56 15.74 -0.12 2.58
C GLU A 56 14.37 -0.80 2.39
N LEU A 57 13.40 -0.52 3.25
CA LEU A 57 12.05 -1.05 3.11
C LEU A 57 11.40 -0.61 1.78
N VAL A 58 11.33 0.70 1.52
CA VAL A 58 10.51 1.24 0.42
C VAL A 58 11.20 1.16 -0.94
N SER A 59 12.54 1.18 -0.99
CA SER A 59 13.28 1.16 -2.27
C SER A 59 13.75 -0.24 -2.67
N GLN A 60 13.81 -1.19 -1.75
CA GLN A 60 14.25 -2.56 -2.03
C GLN A 60 13.12 -3.56 -1.72
N LEU A 61 12.71 -3.69 -0.46
CA LEU A 61 11.84 -4.80 -0.05
C LEU A 61 10.42 -4.71 -0.62
N VAL A 62 9.81 -3.52 -0.56
CA VAL A 62 8.47 -3.29 -1.10
C VAL A 62 8.42 -3.62 -2.60
N PRO A 63 9.24 -2.99 -3.47
CA PRO A 63 9.11 -3.18 -4.91
C PRO A 63 9.67 -4.52 -5.42
N LEU A 64 10.67 -5.11 -4.77
CA LEU A 64 11.32 -6.33 -5.26
C LEU A 64 10.74 -7.62 -4.67
N SER A 65 10.18 -7.56 -3.46
CA SER A 65 9.75 -8.76 -2.74
C SER A 65 8.28 -8.72 -2.34
N LEU A 66 7.83 -7.67 -1.66
CA LEU A 66 6.47 -7.63 -1.12
C LEU A 66 5.43 -7.49 -2.23
N SER A 67 5.66 -6.65 -3.23
CA SER A 67 4.72 -6.55 -4.36
C SER A 67 4.68 -7.82 -5.20
N PHE A 68 5.79 -8.56 -5.28
CA PHE A 68 5.82 -9.87 -5.95
C PHE A 68 5.00 -10.90 -5.18
N ALA A 69 5.22 -11.02 -3.87
CA ALA A 69 4.45 -11.91 -3.00
C ALA A 69 2.94 -11.58 -3.04
N ALA A 70 2.61 -10.28 -3.02
CA ALA A 70 1.25 -9.79 -3.20
C ALA A 70 0.64 -10.20 -4.55
N GLY A 71 1.42 -10.15 -5.64
CA GLY A 71 0.98 -10.60 -6.96
C GLY A 71 0.70 -12.10 -7.01
N LEU A 72 1.55 -12.92 -6.37
CA LEU A 72 1.32 -14.36 -6.27
C LEU A 72 0.05 -14.66 -5.46
N ALA A 73 -0.12 -14.01 -4.30
CA ALA A 73 -1.32 -14.16 -3.48
C ALA A 73 -2.59 -13.75 -4.24
N ALA A 74 -2.54 -12.62 -4.96
CA ALA A 74 -3.65 -12.16 -5.81
C ALA A 74 -3.96 -13.18 -6.91
N ARG A 75 -2.94 -13.75 -7.57
CA ARG A 75 -3.14 -14.75 -8.61
C ARG A 75 -3.82 -16.00 -8.04
N THR A 76 -3.34 -16.53 -6.93
CA THR A 76 -3.95 -17.69 -6.27
C THR A 76 -5.39 -17.38 -5.84
N ALA A 77 -5.65 -16.20 -5.28
CA ALA A 77 -7.00 -15.79 -4.88
C ALA A 77 -7.95 -15.67 -6.09
N SER A 78 -7.47 -15.22 -7.25
CA SER A 78 -8.29 -15.09 -8.47
C SER A 78 -8.78 -16.42 -9.05
N GLU A 79 -8.16 -17.54 -8.66
CA GLU A 79 -8.53 -18.89 -9.11
C GLU A 79 -9.54 -19.57 -8.18
N ILE A 80 -9.79 -18.99 -7.00
CA ILE A 80 -10.77 -19.49 -6.05
C ILE A 80 -12.16 -18.98 -6.47
N PRO A 81 -13.14 -19.87 -6.75
CA PRO A 81 -14.50 -19.45 -7.06
C PRO A 81 -15.05 -18.57 -5.94
N THR A 82 -15.59 -17.40 -6.29
CA THR A 82 -16.22 -16.48 -5.34
C THR A 82 -17.28 -17.22 -4.54
N VAL A 83 -17.04 -17.40 -3.23
CA VAL A 83 -18.02 -18.01 -2.33
C VAL A 83 -19.19 -17.04 -2.22
N ALA A 84 -20.39 -17.52 -2.55
CA ALA A 84 -21.62 -16.72 -2.66
C ALA A 84 -22.13 -16.15 -1.32
N ASP A 85 -21.38 -16.32 -0.23
CA ASP A 85 -21.74 -15.89 1.13
C ASP A 85 -21.22 -14.48 1.49
N GLY A 86 -20.61 -13.77 0.54
CA GLY A 86 -20.09 -12.42 0.76
C GLY A 86 -18.80 -12.35 1.58
N THR A 87 -18.18 -13.50 1.89
CA THR A 87 -16.88 -13.58 2.58
C THR A 87 -15.68 -13.50 1.63
N ALA A 88 -15.91 -13.56 0.32
CA ALA A 88 -14.86 -13.48 -0.68
C ALA A 88 -14.23 -12.08 -0.74
N THR A 89 -12.89 -12.03 -0.81
CA THR A 89 -12.14 -10.80 -1.04
C THR A 89 -12.64 -10.10 -2.32
N PRO A 90 -12.88 -8.78 -2.30
CA PRO A 90 -13.34 -8.04 -3.47
C PRO A 90 -12.44 -8.24 -4.69
N VAL A 91 -13.04 -8.40 -5.87
CA VAL A 91 -12.31 -8.59 -7.15
C VAL A 91 -11.35 -7.42 -7.41
N SER A 92 -11.77 -6.19 -7.12
CA SER A 92 -10.93 -5.00 -7.24
C SER A 92 -9.67 -5.05 -6.36
N VAL A 93 -9.79 -5.56 -5.13
CA VAL A 93 -8.65 -5.73 -4.21
C VAL A 93 -7.66 -6.73 -4.80
N ILE A 94 -8.13 -7.87 -5.30
CA ILE A 94 -7.29 -8.86 -5.96
C ILE A 94 -6.60 -8.25 -7.19
N GLY A 95 -7.37 -7.58 -8.05
CA GLY A 95 -6.88 -6.99 -9.30
C GLY A 95 -5.81 -5.90 -9.10
N CYS A 96 -5.80 -5.22 -7.96
CA CYS A 96 -4.87 -4.13 -7.70
C CYS A 96 -3.86 -4.37 -6.57
N LEU A 97 -3.90 -5.52 -5.87
CA LEU A 97 -3.13 -5.76 -4.64
C LEU A 97 -1.64 -5.48 -4.80
N ALA A 98 -1.00 -6.06 -5.82
CA ALA A 98 0.43 -5.88 -6.06
C ALA A 98 0.80 -4.40 -6.33
N ALA A 99 -0.04 -3.70 -7.09
CA ALA A 99 0.15 -2.29 -7.41
C ALA A 99 -0.05 -1.40 -6.18
N GLY A 100 -1.08 -1.69 -5.36
CA GLY A 100 -1.35 -1.03 -4.09
C GLY A 100 -0.17 -1.17 -3.12
N VAL A 101 0.32 -2.40 -2.91
CA VAL A 101 1.50 -2.65 -2.07
C VAL A 101 2.73 -1.91 -2.58
N ARG A 102 3.03 -2.04 -3.88
CA ARG A 102 4.21 -1.40 -4.48
C ARG A 102 4.20 0.12 -4.34
N ARG A 103 3.03 0.74 -4.47
CA ARG A 103 2.87 2.20 -4.47
C ARG A 103 2.51 2.78 -3.10
N GLY A 104 2.16 1.93 -2.13
CA GLY A 104 1.84 2.32 -0.77
C GLY A 104 0.42 2.85 -0.62
N PHE A 105 -0.57 2.10 -1.12
CA PHE A 105 -2.00 2.38 -0.98
C PHE A 105 -2.72 1.14 -0.43
N ASP A 106 -3.50 1.33 0.63
CA ASP A 106 -4.22 0.31 1.40
C ASP A 106 -5.65 0.03 0.91
N THR A 107 -6.20 0.85 0.00
CA THR A 107 -7.52 0.61 -0.61
C THR A 107 -7.50 0.80 -2.13
N PRO A 108 -8.36 0.08 -2.90
CA PRO A 108 -8.51 0.29 -4.34
C PRO A 108 -8.85 1.75 -4.69
N SER A 109 -9.72 2.40 -3.90
CA SER A 109 -10.11 3.80 -4.10
C SER A 109 -8.95 4.77 -4.00
N LYS A 110 -8.05 4.62 -3.02
CA LYS A 110 -6.85 5.47 -2.90
C LYS A 110 -5.89 5.27 -4.07
N LEU A 111 -5.72 4.03 -4.52
CA LEU A 111 -4.91 3.73 -5.70
C LEU A 111 -5.52 4.35 -6.96
N ALA A 112 -6.84 4.25 -7.14
CA ALA A 112 -7.57 4.85 -8.25
C ALA A 112 -7.46 6.39 -8.24
N PHE A 113 -7.61 7.01 -7.07
CA PHE A 113 -7.40 8.45 -6.90
C PHE A 113 -5.97 8.86 -7.30
N SER A 114 -4.97 8.07 -6.88
CA SER A 114 -3.57 8.27 -7.32
C SER A 114 -3.41 8.16 -8.83
N ASP A 115 -4.10 7.20 -9.47
CA ASP A 115 -4.05 7.00 -10.92
C ASP A 115 -4.65 8.17 -11.70
N ILE A 116 -5.75 8.74 -11.19
CA ILE A 116 -6.43 9.88 -11.81
C ILE A 116 -5.62 11.16 -11.67
N LYS A 117 -5.05 11.42 -10.49
CA LYS A 117 -4.26 12.64 -10.20
C LYS A 117 -2.76 12.45 -10.50
N ARG A 118 -2.38 11.49 -11.37
CA ARG A 118 -0.97 11.12 -11.65
C ARG A 118 -0.11 12.34 -12.00
N GLY A 119 1.11 12.36 -11.43
CA GLY A 119 2.15 13.34 -11.77
C GLY A 119 2.16 14.59 -10.89
N PHE A 120 1.14 14.82 -10.07
CA PHE A 120 1.04 16.05 -9.26
C PHE A 120 1.38 15.87 -7.77
N LEU A 121 1.19 14.66 -7.23
CA LEU A 121 1.31 14.39 -5.79
C LEU A 121 2.26 13.23 -5.50
N SER A 122 3.07 13.36 -4.45
CA SER A 122 3.76 12.23 -3.83
C SER A 122 2.76 11.31 -3.11
N ARG A 123 3.15 10.06 -2.80
CA ARG A 123 2.29 9.11 -2.05
C ARG A 123 1.69 9.73 -0.79
N VAL A 124 2.50 10.42 0.02
CA VAL A 124 2.04 11.06 1.27
C VAL A 124 0.97 12.11 0.97
N GLN A 125 1.24 12.99 0.00
CA GLN A 125 0.31 14.03 -0.42
C GLN A 125 -0.97 13.43 -1.04
N THR A 126 -0.88 12.29 -1.73
CA THR A 126 -2.04 11.58 -2.26
C THR A 126 -2.94 11.05 -1.14
N HIS A 127 -2.39 10.45 -0.10
CA HIS A 127 -3.18 10.01 1.07
C HIS A 127 -3.86 11.20 1.75
N GLN A 128 -3.14 12.30 1.95
CA GLN A 128 -3.69 13.52 2.56
C GLN A 128 -4.80 14.14 1.71
N ALA A 129 -4.57 14.29 0.40
CA ALA A 129 -5.56 14.83 -0.53
C ALA A 129 -6.79 13.93 -0.60
N TYR A 130 -6.61 12.61 -0.65
CA TYR A 130 -7.72 11.66 -0.62
C TYR A 130 -8.58 11.85 0.63
N SER A 131 -7.98 11.87 1.82
CA SER A 131 -8.72 12.07 3.07
C SER A 131 -9.42 13.43 3.15
N ALA A 132 -8.87 14.46 2.50
CA ALA A 132 -9.49 15.78 2.46
C ALA A 132 -10.65 15.88 1.45
N THR A 133 -10.59 15.12 0.35
CA THR A 133 -11.61 15.15 -0.71
C THR A 133 -12.74 14.15 -0.47
N ILE A 134 -12.43 12.98 0.10
CA ILE A 134 -13.37 11.88 0.26
C ILE A 134 -13.89 11.86 1.70
N GLU A 135 -15.02 12.53 1.97
CA GLU A 135 -15.66 12.53 3.30
C GLU A 135 -16.26 11.17 3.66
N ARG A 136 -16.69 10.40 2.66
CA ARG A 136 -17.22 9.03 2.81
C ARG A 136 -16.71 8.16 1.67
N GLU A 137 -16.10 7.02 2.01
CA GLU A 137 -15.62 6.09 0.99
C GLU A 137 -16.77 5.63 0.08
N PRO A 138 -16.58 5.65 -1.25
CA PRO A 138 -17.56 5.07 -2.15
C PRO A 138 -17.70 3.58 -1.84
N GLU A 139 -18.94 3.09 -1.72
CA GLU A 139 -19.21 1.66 -1.58
C GLU A 139 -18.75 0.95 -2.86
N ILE A 140 -17.56 0.35 -2.80
CA ILE A 140 -17.03 -0.48 -3.88
C ILE A 140 -17.73 -1.83 -3.79
N SER A 141 -18.42 -2.23 -4.85
CA SER A 141 -19.02 -3.56 -4.89
C SER A 141 -17.91 -4.62 -4.90
N ASN A 142 -18.10 -5.69 -4.13
CA ASN A 142 -17.14 -6.79 -4.05
C ASN A 142 -16.94 -7.52 -5.39
N MET A 143 -17.84 -7.28 -6.36
CA MET A 143 -17.82 -7.92 -7.68
C MET A 143 -17.16 -7.07 -8.76
N GLU A 144 -16.74 -5.84 -8.46
CA GLU A 144 -16.22 -4.94 -9.47
C GLU A 144 -14.74 -5.14 -9.73
N GLU A 145 -14.39 -5.12 -11.01
CA GLU A 145 -13.01 -5.05 -11.48
C GLU A 145 -12.39 -3.68 -11.18
N TYR A 146 -11.08 -3.65 -10.96
CA TYR A 146 -10.37 -2.41 -10.62
C TYR A 146 -10.60 -1.24 -11.60
N PRO A 147 -10.66 -1.42 -12.94
CA PRO A 147 -10.99 -0.33 -13.85
C PRO A 147 -12.34 0.35 -13.57
N ALA A 148 -13.36 -0.39 -13.15
CA ALA A 148 -14.65 0.18 -12.78
C ALA A 148 -14.56 1.07 -11.53
N VAL A 149 -13.70 0.70 -10.58
CA VAL A 149 -13.38 1.55 -9.40
C VAL A 149 -12.75 2.87 -9.85
N VAL A 150 -11.85 2.84 -10.83
CA VAL A 150 -11.23 4.05 -11.39
C VAL A 150 -12.27 4.95 -12.05
N ASP A 151 -13.16 4.40 -12.85
CA ASP A 151 -14.21 5.20 -13.52
C ASP A 151 -15.19 5.80 -12.51
N ARG A 152 -15.61 5.06 -11.49
CA ARG A 152 -16.44 5.59 -10.39
C ARG A 152 -15.74 6.71 -9.63
N MET A 153 -14.47 6.52 -9.27
CA MET A 153 -13.68 7.55 -8.60
C MET A 153 -13.56 8.81 -9.47
N ARG A 154 -13.38 8.65 -10.79
CA ARG A 154 -13.35 9.79 -11.72
C ARG A 154 -14.68 10.54 -11.73
N MET A 155 -15.82 9.83 -11.79
CA MET A 155 -17.14 10.47 -11.74
C MET A 155 -17.36 11.19 -10.42
N TYR A 156 -16.98 10.59 -9.28
CA TYR A 156 -17.08 11.23 -7.98
C TYR A 156 -16.29 12.54 -7.92
N LEU A 157 -15.04 12.53 -8.41
CA LEU A 157 -14.21 13.73 -8.40
C LEU A 157 -14.77 14.86 -9.27
N LEU A 158 -15.45 14.55 -10.38
CA LEU A 158 -16.14 15.56 -11.18
C LEU A 158 -17.30 16.22 -10.42
N LEU A 159 -17.97 15.49 -9.53
CA LEU A 159 -19.10 16.01 -8.76
C LEU A 159 -18.68 16.82 -7.53
N VAL A 160 -17.43 16.66 -7.07
CA VAL A 160 -16.89 17.36 -5.89
C VAL A 160 -16.04 18.57 -6.29
N ASP A 161 -15.54 18.61 -7.53
CA ASP A 161 -14.80 19.76 -8.07
C ASP A 161 -15.76 20.89 -8.60
N ASP A 162 -17.09 20.67 -8.63
CA ASP A 162 -18.15 21.64 -8.95
C ASP A 162 -18.74 22.33 -7.69
#